data_AF-A0A293M1H6-F1
#
_entry.id   AF-A0A293M1H6-F1
#
_cell.length_a   1.000
_cell.length_b   1.000
_cell.length_c   1.000
_cell.angle_alpha   90.00
_cell.angle_beta   90.00
_cell.angle_gamma   90.00
#
_symmetry.space_group_name_H-M   'P 1'
#
loop_
_entity.id
_entity.type
_entity.pdbx_description
1 polymer ?
#
loop_
_entity_poly.entity_id
_entity_poly.type
_entity_poly.pdbx_seq_one_letter_code
_entity_poly.pdbx_strand_id
1 'polypeptide(L)'
;MADSEPISRRELRKTADLKRILFKEQEQEKMRHIRKLVNKSPWDRTNEERAILENSPELVNMLLERSRKRKCNQQRQRETQDPQHIMEDKCKQLAQAIGSAKCLIVYTGAGISTAAQIPDYRGPSGVWTLLQKGKVPDVQELSAAQPTFTHMAIAQLYHQGAVKHVVSQNCDGLHVRSGLPRNILSEVHGNMFLEVCSKCKPLRQYFRLFDVTERTSLHKHRTGRKCHKCSADLIDTIVHLNTVQGVSATSAVLTSLTPLCILVNEEGFAGR
;
A
#
# COMPACT_ATOMS: atom_id res chain seq x y z
N MET A 1 -37.18 -56.77 -13.41
CA MET A 1 -37.26 -55.38 -12.90
C MET A 1 -36.16 -55.28 -11.86
N ALA A 2 -35.05 -54.61 -12.17
CA ALA A 2 -33.93 -54.46 -11.23
C ALA A 2 -34.10 -53.13 -10.50
N ASP A 3 -34.50 -53.20 -9.22
CA ASP A 3 -34.59 -52.06 -8.32
C ASP A 3 -33.19 -51.53 -8.01
N SER A 4 -32.89 -50.32 -8.47
CA SER A 4 -31.66 -49.61 -8.11
C SER A 4 -31.79 -49.05 -6.69
N GLU A 5 -30.90 -49.47 -5.79
CA GLU A 5 -30.81 -48.93 -4.42
C GLU A 5 -30.67 -47.39 -4.40
N PRO A 6 -31.32 -46.70 -3.43
CA PRO A 6 -31.29 -45.25 -3.37
C PRO A 6 -29.92 -44.72 -2.93
N ILE A 7 -29.30 -43.92 -3.80
CA ILE A 7 -27.98 -43.29 -3.61
C ILE A 7 -27.93 -42.51 -2.29
N SER A 8 -26.89 -42.74 -1.49
CA SER A 8 -26.70 -42.08 -0.20
C SER A 8 -26.48 -40.57 -0.34
N ARG A 9 -27.02 -39.77 0.59
CA ARG A 9 -26.78 -38.30 0.67
C ARG A 9 -25.29 -37.93 0.66
N ARG A 10 -24.41 -38.81 1.16
CA ARG A 10 -22.96 -38.61 1.15
C ARG A 10 -22.36 -38.78 -0.25
N GLU A 11 -22.88 -39.72 -1.05
CA GLU A 11 -22.43 -39.97 -2.42
C GLU A 11 -22.90 -38.88 -3.38
N LEU A 12 -24.12 -38.36 -3.19
CA LEU A 12 -24.63 -37.19 -3.90
C LEU A 12 -23.76 -35.95 -3.67
N ARG A 13 -23.29 -35.72 -2.43
CA ARG A 13 -22.35 -34.62 -2.13
C ARG A 13 -20.99 -34.81 -2.80
N LYS A 14 -20.41 -36.01 -2.72
CA LYS A 14 -19.12 -36.31 -3.37
C LYS A 14 -19.18 -36.14 -4.90
N THR A 15 -20.25 -36.59 -5.54
CA THR A 15 -20.43 -36.41 -6.99
C THR A 15 -20.65 -34.95 -7.37
N ALA A 16 -21.39 -34.18 -6.57
CA ALA A 16 -21.54 -32.73 -6.79
C ALA A 16 -20.20 -31.99 -6.64
N ASP A 17 -19.40 -32.34 -5.63
CA ASP A 17 -18.07 -31.76 -5.44
C ASP A 17 -17.12 -32.11 -6.58
N LEU A 18 -17.12 -33.37 -7.04
CA LEU A 18 -16.30 -33.82 -8.17
C LEU A 18 -16.67 -33.08 -9.46
N LYS A 19 -17.97 -32.94 -9.75
CA LYS A 19 -18.48 -32.16 -10.89
C LYS A 19 -18.02 -30.70 -10.82
N ARG A 20 -18.06 -30.10 -9.63
CA ARG A 20 -17.58 -28.73 -9.42
C ARG A 20 -16.08 -28.58 -9.66
N ILE A 21 -15.28 -29.57 -9.27
CA ILE A 21 -13.83 -29.60 -9.50
C ILE A 21 -13.55 -29.72 -11.01
N LEU A 22 -14.16 -30.70 -11.68
CA LEU A 22 -14.01 -30.92 -13.12
C LEU A 22 -14.40 -29.68 -13.93
N PHE A 23 -15.53 -29.05 -13.59
CA PHE A 23 -15.97 -27.81 -14.25
C PHE A 23 -14.95 -26.68 -14.08
N LYS A 24 -14.38 -26.53 -12.87
CA LYS A 24 -13.32 -25.55 -12.62
C LYS A 24 -12.05 -25.85 -13.42
N GLU A 25 -11.67 -27.12 -13.56
CA GLU A 25 -10.52 -27.51 -14.37
C GLU A 25 -10.73 -27.21 -15.85
N GLN A 26 -11.90 -27.53 -16.40
CA GLN A 26 -12.27 -27.21 -17.78
C GLN A 26 -12.24 -25.70 -18.05
N GLU A 27 -12.81 -24.89 -17.15
CA GLU A 27 -12.77 -23.42 -17.26
C GLU A 27 -11.34 -22.89 -17.19
N GLN A 28 -10.49 -23.44 -16.31
CA GLN A 28 -9.09 -23.07 -16.25
C GLN A 28 -8.32 -23.46 -17.51
N GLU A 29 -8.61 -24.63 -18.08
CA GLU A 29 -7.99 -25.09 -19.31
C GLU A 29 -8.38 -24.22 -20.50
N LYS A 30 -9.68 -23.93 -20.65
CA LYS A 30 -10.21 -22.99 -21.64
C LYS A 30 -9.53 -21.63 -21.52
N MET A 31 -9.41 -21.11 -20.30
CA MET A 31 -8.73 -19.85 -20.03
C MET A 31 -7.24 -19.89 -20.39
N ARG A 32 -6.51 -20.98 -20.08
CA ARG A 32 -5.10 -21.15 -20.46
C ARG A 32 -4.94 -21.22 -21.97
N HIS A 33 -5.84 -21.92 -22.66
CA HIS A 33 -5.83 -22.06 -24.12
C HIS A 33 -6.07 -20.70 -24.79
N ILE A 34 -7.15 -19.99 -24.45
CA ILE A 34 -7.46 -18.66 -25.00
C ILE A 34 -6.33 -17.67 -24.68
N ARG A 35 -5.73 -17.72 -23.49
CA ARG A 35 -4.58 -16.87 -23.15
C ARG A 35 -3.38 -17.10 -24.08
N LYS A 36 -3.11 -18.34 -24.49
CA LYS A 36 -2.03 -18.64 -25.46
C LYS A 36 -2.35 -18.02 -26.82
N LEU A 37 -3.59 -18.16 -27.29
CA LEU A 37 -4.05 -17.60 -28.56
C LEU A 37 -4.00 -16.07 -28.59
N VAL A 38 -4.47 -15.41 -27.52
CA VAL A 38 -4.44 -13.94 -27.39
C VAL A 38 -3.02 -13.39 -27.46
N ASN A 39 -2.02 -14.12 -26.95
CA ASN A 39 -0.61 -13.71 -26.99
C ASN A 39 0.09 -14.01 -28.32
N LYS A 40 -0.51 -14.85 -29.19
CA LYS A 40 0.00 -15.15 -30.53
C LYS A 40 -0.26 -13.96 -31.46
N SER A 41 0.66 -13.68 -32.40
CA SER A 41 0.46 -12.65 -33.43
C SER A 41 -0.85 -12.91 -34.19
N PRO A 42 -1.64 -11.87 -34.54
CA PRO A 42 -2.85 -12.06 -35.34
C PRO A 42 -2.61 -12.80 -36.66
N TRP A 43 -1.44 -12.61 -37.25
CA TRP A 43 -1.03 -13.19 -38.53
C TRP A 43 -0.67 -14.68 -38.43
N ASP A 44 -0.24 -15.13 -37.25
CA ASP A 44 0.14 -16.53 -37.03
C ASP A 44 -1.06 -17.40 -36.63
N ARG A 45 -2.27 -16.83 -36.53
CA ARG A 45 -3.46 -17.54 -36.09
C ARG A 45 -4.15 -18.28 -37.22
N THR A 46 -4.44 -19.57 -37.00
CA THR A 46 -5.27 -20.37 -37.92
C THR A 46 -6.72 -19.88 -37.90
N ASN A 47 -7.53 -20.30 -38.87
CA ASN A 47 -8.94 -19.93 -38.93
C ASN A 47 -9.72 -20.51 -37.74
N GLU A 48 -9.37 -21.73 -37.29
CA GLU A 48 -9.98 -22.35 -36.11
C GLU A 48 -9.64 -21.58 -34.83
N GLU A 49 -8.39 -21.13 -34.68
CA GLU A 49 -7.97 -20.31 -33.54
C GLU A 49 -8.71 -18.96 -33.49
N ARG A 50 -9.01 -18.35 -34.64
CA ARG A 50 -9.83 -17.13 -34.70
C ARG A 50 -11.27 -17.39 -34.28
N ALA A 51 -11.87 -18.47 -34.77
CA ALA A 51 -13.22 -18.86 -34.39
C ALA A 51 -13.34 -19.13 -32.86
N ILE A 52 -12.33 -19.73 -32.25
CA ILE A 52 -12.29 -19.95 -30.79
C ILE A 52 -12.29 -18.61 -30.01
N LEU A 53 -11.56 -17.61 -30.50
CA LEU A 53 -11.53 -16.28 -29.88
C LEU A 53 -12.86 -15.53 -30.04
N GLU A 54 -13.48 -15.63 -31.22
CA GLU A 54 -14.78 -15.04 -31.54
C GLU A 54 -15.91 -15.66 -30.71
N ASN A 55 -15.83 -16.96 -30.42
CA ASN A 55 -16.80 -17.68 -29.58
C ASN A 55 -16.65 -17.42 -28.07
N SER A 56 -15.73 -16.54 -27.63
CA SER A 56 -15.53 -16.22 -26.21
C SER A 56 -15.06 -14.77 -25.99
N PRO A 57 -15.84 -13.77 -26.46
CA PRO A 57 -15.41 -12.37 -26.48
C PRO A 57 -15.20 -11.78 -25.08
N GLU A 58 -16.00 -12.16 -24.08
CA GLU A 58 -15.88 -11.68 -22.70
C GLU A 58 -14.54 -12.10 -22.09
N LEU A 59 -14.16 -13.37 -22.30
CA LEU A 59 -12.92 -13.92 -21.78
C LEU A 59 -11.70 -13.31 -22.48
N VAL A 60 -11.78 -13.05 -23.78
CA VAL A 60 -10.74 -12.36 -24.55
C VAL A 60 -10.56 -10.92 -24.04
N ASN A 61 -11.64 -10.16 -23.89
CA ASN A 61 -11.60 -8.79 -23.38
C ASN A 61 -10.99 -8.74 -21.97
N MET A 62 -11.43 -9.62 -21.06
CA MET A 62 -10.87 -9.73 -19.72
C MET A 62 -9.37 -10.05 -19.72
N LEU A 63 -8.90 -10.92 -20.62
CA LEU A 63 -7.47 -11.25 -20.75
C LEU A 63 -6.65 -10.09 -21.35
N LEU A 64 -7.19 -9.38 -22.34
CA LEU A 64 -6.57 -8.19 -22.92
C LEU A 64 -6.45 -7.06 -21.89
N GLU A 65 -7.50 -6.79 -21.12
CA GLU A 65 -7.46 -5.82 -20.03
C GLU A 65 -6.44 -6.20 -18.97
N ARG A 66 -6.39 -7.48 -18.57
CA ARG A 66 -5.35 -7.97 -17.65
C ARG A 66 -3.95 -7.78 -18.22
N SER A 67 -3.75 -8.03 -19.51
CA SER A 67 -2.46 -7.80 -20.18
C SER A 67 -2.08 -6.31 -20.19
N ARG A 68 -3.02 -5.42 -20.53
CA ARG A 68 -2.83 -3.96 -20.48
C ARG A 68 -2.49 -3.48 -19.07
N LYS A 69 -3.25 -3.90 -18.06
CA LYS A 69 -3.00 -3.56 -16.64
C LYS A 69 -1.63 -4.07 -16.18
N ARG A 70 -1.23 -5.27 -16.58
CA ARG A 70 0.12 -5.81 -16.29
C ARG A 70 1.21 -4.95 -16.92
N LYS A 71 1.09 -4.57 -18.20
CA LYS A 71 2.06 -3.71 -18.87
C LYS A 71 2.16 -2.33 -18.21
N CYS A 72 1.02 -1.72 -17.89
CA CYS A 72 0.98 -0.43 -17.17
C CYS A 72 1.66 -0.53 -15.81
N ASN A 73 1.33 -1.55 -15.01
CA ASN A 73 1.99 -1.78 -13.72
C ASN A 73 3.49 -2.02 -13.86
N GLN A 74 3.91 -2.80 -14.87
CA GLN A 74 5.33 -3.04 -15.12
C GLN A 74 6.06 -1.75 -15.53
N GLN A 75 5.40 -0.85 -16.26
CA GLN A 75 5.96 0.45 -16.60
C GLN A 75 6.05 1.36 -15.36
N ARG A 76 5.03 1.37 -14.50
CA ARG A 76 5.03 2.13 -13.23
C ARG A 76 6.10 1.66 -12.25
N GLN A 77 6.44 0.37 -12.27
CA GLN A 77 7.48 -0.22 -11.43
C GLN A 77 8.91 0.05 -11.92
N ARG A 78 9.09 0.63 -13.11
CA ARG A 78 10.42 0.97 -13.60
C ARG A 78 10.87 2.26 -12.96
N GLU A 79 12.00 2.20 -12.26
CA GLU A 79 12.71 3.40 -11.84
C GLU A 79 13.21 4.16 -13.07
N THR A 80 13.06 5.48 -13.01
CA THR A 80 13.51 6.40 -14.04
C THR A 80 14.40 7.44 -13.40
N GLN A 81 15.52 7.76 -14.04
CA GLN A 81 16.43 8.80 -13.58
C GLN A 81 16.47 9.90 -14.62
N ASP A 82 16.16 11.13 -14.21
CA ASP A 82 16.29 12.29 -15.06
C ASP A 82 17.77 12.59 -15.33
N PRO A 83 18.14 13.04 -16.54
CA PRO A 83 19.46 13.62 -16.79
C PRO A 83 19.72 14.80 -15.86
N GLN A 84 20.99 15.04 -15.50
CA GLN A 84 21.37 16.04 -14.50
C GLN A 84 20.80 17.44 -14.77
N HIS A 85 20.87 17.93 -16.01
CA HIS A 85 20.34 19.25 -16.37
C HIS A 85 18.82 19.35 -16.16
N ILE A 86 18.06 18.30 -16.51
CA ILE A 86 16.61 18.23 -16.30
C ILE A 86 16.29 18.23 -14.81
N MET A 87 17.05 17.46 -14.02
CA MET A 87 16.89 17.42 -12.56
C MET A 87 17.14 18.80 -11.95
N GLU A 88 18.23 19.48 -12.31
CA GLU A 88 18.55 20.82 -11.82
C GLU A 88 17.44 21.83 -12.15
N ASP A 89 16.91 21.79 -13.37
CA ASP A 89 15.81 22.66 -13.77
C ASP A 89 14.50 22.36 -13.03
N LYS A 90 14.16 21.09 -12.83
CA LYS A 90 13.03 20.68 -11.99
C LYS A 90 13.21 21.14 -10.53
N CYS A 91 14.42 21.03 -9.97
CA CYS A 91 14.73 21.51 -8.62
C CYS A 91 14.57 23.03 -8.51
N LYS A 92 15.00 23.81 -9.51
CA LYS A 92 14.78 25.27 -9.54
C LYS A 92 13.29 25.62 -9.58
N GLN A 93 12.52 24.93 -10.42
CA GLN A 93 11.06 25.12 -10.51
C GLN A 93 10.38 24.78 -9.18
N LEU A 94 10.79 23.68 -8.53
CA LEU A 94 10.28 23.28 -7.21
C LEU A 94 10.61 24.33 -6.14
N ALA A 95 11.84 24.82 -6.11
CA ALA A 95 12.26 25.86 -5.18
C ALA A 95 11.44 27.17 -5.37
N GLN A 96 11.18 27.57 -6.62
CA GLN A 96 10.34 28.72 -6.92
C GLN A 96 8.88 28.50 -6.50
N ALA A 97 8.33 27.30 -6.74
CA ALA A 97 6.99 26.94 -6.30
C ALA A 97 6.87 26.97 -4.77
N ILE A 98 7.85 26.42 -4.04
CA ILE A 98 7.91 26.48 -2.57
C ILE A 98 7.98 27.94 -2.09
N GLY A 99 8.87 28.75 -2.68
CA GLY A 99 9.06 30.16 -2.28
C GLY A 99 7.84 31.05 -2.52
N SER A 100 7.00 30.71 -3.49
CA SER A 100 5.76 31.45 -3.82
C SER A 100 4.52 30.92 -3.11
N ALA A 101 4.60 29.74 -2.48
CA ALA A 101 3.47 29.10 -1.83
C ALA A 101 3.08 29.82 -0.54
N LYS A 102 1.81 30.24 -0.46
CA LYS A 102 1.23 30.79 0.79
C LYS A 102 0.93 29.69 1.82
N CYS A 103 0.63 28.50 1.34
CA CYS A 103 0.33 27.32 2.13
C CYS A 103 0.94 26.09 1.45
N LEU A 104 1.97 25.51 2.05
CA LEU A 104 2.63 24.31 1.56
C LEU A 104 2.27 23.10 2.43
N ILE A 105 1.75 22.06 1.80
CA ILE A 105 1.48 20.75 2.41
C ILE A 105 2.37 19.71 1.74
N VAL A 106 3.02 18.88 2.55
CA VAL A 106 3.92 17.82 2.05
C VAL A 106 3.29 16.45 2.32
N TYR A 107 3.23 15.62 1.29
CA TYR A 107 2.80 14.22 1.36
C TYR A 107 4.02 13.31 1.25
N THR A 108 4.16 12.35 2.16
CA THR A 108 5.32 11.46 2.19
C THR A 108 4.94 9.98 2.25
N GLY A 109 5.63 9.18 1.45
CA GLY A 109 5.54 7.72 1.46
C GLY A 109 6.86 7.03 1.84
N ALA A 110 6.86 5.69 1.80
CA ALA A 110 7.96 4.88 2.34
C ALA A 110 9.30 5.13 1.64
N GLY A 111 9.29 5.63 0.41
CA GLY A 111 10.51 5.89 -0.35
C GLY A 111 11.36 7.05 0.20
N ILE A 112 10.90 7.85 1.16
CA ILE A 112 11.79 8.81 1.86
C ILE A 112 12.62 8.16 2.97
N SER A 113 12.27 6.93 3.35
CA SER A 113 12.90 6.16 4.44
C SER A 113 13.85 5.07 3.93
N THR A 114 13.92 4.83 2.61
CA THR A 114 14.82 3.84 2.00
C THR A 114 16.29 4.11 2.27
N ALA A 115 16.70 5.39 2.31
CA ALA A 115 18.06 5.78 2.68
C ALA A 115 18.40 5.52 4.17
N ALA A 116 17.38 5.32 5.01
CA ALA A 116 17.53 4.87 6.41
C ALA A 116 17.46 3.33 6.52
N GLN A 117 17.63 2.61 5.41
CA GLN A 117 17.58 1.14 5.33
C GLN A 117 16.22 0.55 5.72
N ILE A 118 15.15 1.36 5.63
CA ILE A 118 13.77 0.90 5.77
C ILE A 118 13.24 0.60 4.37
N PRO A 119 12.90 -0.67 4.03
CA PRO A 119 12.45 -1.00 2.70
C PRO A 119 11.13 -0.28 2.39
N ASP A 120 10.98 0.17 1.15
CA ASP A 120 9.67 0.59 0.68
C ASP A 120 8.76 -0.63 0.45
N TYR A 121 7.54 -0.38 -0.01
CA TYR A 121 6.57 -1.44 -0.28
C TYR A 121 6.61 -1.98 -1.71
N ARG A 122 6.92 -1.15 -2.70
CA ARG A 122 6.61 -1.40 -4.13
C ARG A 122 7.76 -1.14 -5.09
N GLY A 123 8.88 -0.61 -4.63
CA GLY A 123 10.09 -0.46 -5.43
C GLY A 123 10.67 -1.83 -5.84
N PRO A 124 11.77 -1.85 -6.60
CA PRO A 124 12.38 -3.08 -7.11
C PRO A 124 12.72 -4.11 -6.02
N SER A 125 13.09 -3.62 -4.84
CA SER A 125 13.40 -4.37 -3.62
C SER A 125 12.36 -4.15 -2.50
N GLY A 126 11.19 -3.60 -2.83
CA GLY A 126 10.14 -3.36 -1.86
C GLY A 126 9.52 -4.64 -1.30
N VAL A 127 8.92 -4.54 -0.11
CA VAL A 127 8.35 -5.67 0.64
C VAL A 127 7.40 -6.51 -0.23
N TRP A 128 6.42 -5.90 -0.90
CA TRP A 128 5.47 -6.64 -1.73
C TRP A 128 6.12 -7.19 -2.99
N THR A 129 7.09 -6.48 -3.55
CA THR A 129 7.84 -6.91 -4.75
C THR A 129 8.67 -8.16 -4.46
N LEU A 130 9.31 -8.23 -3.29
CA LEU A 130 10.09 -9.39 -2.85
C LEU A 130 9.17 -10.57 -2.51
N LEU A 131 8.08 -10.35 -1.77
CA LEU A 131 7.13 -11.39 -1.44
C LEU A 131 6.49 -12.02 -2.69
N GLN A 132 6.15 -11.22 -3.71
CA GLN A 132 5.66 -11.73 -5.00
C GLN A 132 6.68 -12.60 -5.74
N LYS A 133 7.98 -12.37 -5.51
CA LYS A 133 9.09 -13.16 -6.05
C LYS A 133 9.46 -14.35 -5.15
N GLY A 134 8.73 -14.58 -4.05
CA GLY A 134 9.04 -15.62 -3.07
C GLY A 134 10.31 -15.33 -2.26
N LYS A 135 10.75 -14.07 -2.20
CA LYS A 135 11.90 -13.61 -1.41
C LYS A 135 11.44 -13.01 -0.09
N VAL A 136 12.24 -13.21 0.95
CA VAL A 136 12.02 -12.58 2.25
C VAL A 136 12.67 -11.19 2.22
N PRO A 137 11.93 -10.12 2.58
CA PRO A 137 12.52 -8.80 2.72
C PRO A 137 13.51 -8.78 3.89
N ASP A 138 14.62 -8.07 3.71
CA ASP A 138 15.54 -7.77 4.82
C ASP A 138 14.86 -6.74 5.73
N VAL A 139 14.53 -7.15 6.95
CA VAL A 139 13.83 -6.30 7.92
C VAL A 139 14.85 -5.89 8.96
N GLN A 140 15.31 -4.64 8.86
CA GLN A 140 16.20 -4.05 9.85
C GLN A 140 15.43 -3.49 11.04
N GLU A 141 16.13 -3.33 12.16
CA GLU A 141 15.57 -2.81 13.40
C GLU A 141 15.20 -1.33 13.28
N LEU A 142 13.89 -1.06 13.24
CA LEU A 142 13.34 0.29 13.04
C LEU A 142 13.76 1.29 14.13
N SER A 143 13.95 0.80 15.36
CA SER A 143 14.37 1.61 16.50
C SER A 143 15.73 2.29 16.25
N ALA A 144 16.65 1.63 15.55
CA ALA A 144 17.98 2.15 15.25
C ALA A 144 18.00 3.17 14.09
N ALA A 145 17.00 3.13 13.20
CA ALA A 145 16.94 3.96 12.00
C ALA A 145 16.93 5.47 12.34
N GLN A 146 17.72 6.27 11.63
CA GLN A 146 17.79 7.72 11.81
C GLN A 146 16.98 8.44 10.72
N PRO A 147 16.41 9.63 11.02
CA PRO A 147 15.75 10.44 10.01
C PRO A 147 16.68 10.72 8.82
N THR A 148 16.19 10.51 7.60
CA THR A 148 16.96 10.78 6.38
C THR A 148 17.11 12.29 6.13
N PHE A 149 17.98 12.66 5.19
CA PHE A 149 18.11 14.05 4.76
C PHE A 149 16.77 14.68 4.39
N THR A 150 15.88 13.94 3.71
CA THR A 150 14.53 14.41 3.37
C THR A 150 13.68 14.72 4.59
N HIS A 151 13.72 13.88 5.63
CA HIS A 151 13.01 14.14 6.89
C HIS A 151 13.54 15.41 7.56
N MET A 152 14.86 15.58 7.60
CA MET A 152 15.50 16.76 8.19
C MET A 152 15.22 18.03 7.38
N ALA A 153 15.19 17.94 6.04
CA ALA A 153 14.85 19.06 5.17
C ALA A 153 13.39 19.51 5.36
N ILE A 154 12.45 18.57 5.47
CA ILE A 154 11.03 18.88 5.75
C ILE A 154 10.90 19.56 7.13
N ALA A 155 11.58 19.02 8.15
CA ALA A 155 11.60 19.63 9.47
C ALA A 155 12.17 21.06 9.41
N GLN A 156 13.27 21.28 8.68
CA GLN A 156 13.86 22.61 8.52
C GLN A 156 12.93 23.59 7.80
N LEU A 157 12.24 23.15 6.74
CA LEU A 157 11.25 23.96 6.04
C LEU A 157 10.05 24.34 6.92
N TYR A 158 9.65 23.46 7.84
CA TYR A 158 8.66 23.79 8.87
C TYR A 158 9.19 24.85 9.84
N HIS A 159 10.42 24.70 10.36
CA HIS A 159 11.03 25.68 11.28
C HIS A 159 11.20 27.06 10.64
N GLN A 160 11.38 27.11 9.32
CA GLN A 160 11.41 28.36 8.53
C GLN A 160 10.01 28.90 8.20
N GLY A 161 8.94 28.21 8.61
CA GLY A 161 7.55 28.62 8.40
C GLY A 161 7.01 28.35 6.99
N ALA A 162 7.76 27.66 6.12
CA ALA A 162 7.34 27.35 4.76
C ALA A 162 6.29 26.22 4.75
N VAL A 163 6.60 25.07 5.37
CA VAL A 163 5.67 23.94 5.46
C VAL A 163 4.62 24.20 6.55
N LYS A 164 3.34 24.06 6.20
CA LYS A 164 2.21 24.23 7.13
C LYS A 164 1.72 22.92 7.71
N HIS A 165 1.79 21.85 6.93
CA HIS A 165 1.33 20.53 7.34
C HIS A 165 2.05 19.42 6.58
N VAL A 166 2.19 18.26 7.22
CA VAL A 166 2.74 17.04 6.63
C VAL A 166 1.72 15.92 6.77
N VAL A 167 1.43 15.23 5.67
CA VAL A 167 0.61 14.03 5.64
C VAL A 167 1.52 12.86 5.31
N SER A 168 1.67 11.92 6.24
CA SER A 168 2.57 10.78 6.11
C SER A 168 1.80 9.47 6.11
N GLN A 169 2.10 8.63 5.12
CA GLN A 169 1.68 7.22 5.08
C GLN A 169 2.65 6.29 5.82
N ASN A 170 3.79 6.82 6.27
CA ASN A 170 4.82 6.02 6.93
C ASN A 170 4.44 5.80 8.40
N CYS A 171 4.66 4.57 8.87
CA CYS A 171 4.49 4.21 10.28
C CYS A 171 5.81 4.20 11.05
N ASP A 172 6.93 4.56 10.41
CA ASP A 172 8.30 4.46 10.94
C ASP A 172 8.65 5.49 12.03
N GLY A 173 7.79 6.47 12.26
CA GLY A 173 7.99 7.51 13.27
C GLY A 173 9.16 8.46 13.00
N LEU A 174 9.81 8.40 11.83
CA LEU A 174 11.01 9.19 11.55
C LEU A 174 10.72 10.70 11.43
N HIS A 175 9.51 11.10 11.03
CA HIS A 175 9.09 12.51 11.08
C HIS A 175 9.05 13.06 12.51
N VAL A 176 8.49 12.30 13.46
CA VAL A 176 8.48 12.74 14.88
C VAL A 176 9.92 12.81 15.40
N ARG A 177 10.75 11.82 15.06
CA ARG A 177 12.16 11.75 15.47
C ARG A 177 13.05 12.81 14.80
N SER A 178 12.64 13.38 13.66
CA SER A 178 13.35 14.52 13.03
C SER A 178 13.07 15.86 13.73
N GLY A 179 12.20 15.88 14.74
CA GLY A 179 11.79 17.08 15.45
C GLY A 179 10.56 17.76 14.85
N LEU A 180 9.87 17.14 13.90
CA LEU A 180 8.63 17.67 13.34
C LEU A 180 7.49 17.62 14.38
N PRO A 181 6.85 18.76 14.71
CA PRO A 181 5.79 18.77 15.70
C PRO A 181 4.56 17.96 15.28
N ARG A 182 4.00 17.22 16.24
CA ARG A 182 2.87 16.33 15.96
C ARG A 182 1.57 17.04 15.60
N ASN A 183 1.40 18.29 16.01
CA ASN A 183 0.21 19.08 15.69
C ASN A 183 0.13 19.47 14.20
N ILE A 184 1.23 19.34 13.44
CA ILE A 184 1.27 19.58 12.00
C ILE A 184 1.55 18.31 11.18
N LEU A 185 1.48 17.14 11.82
CA LEU A 185 1.74 15.84 11.21
C LEU A 185 0.50 14.95 11.29
N SER A 186 0.03 14.47 10.14
CA SER A 186 -1.03 13.45 10.05
C SER A 186 -0.43 12.11 9.63
N GLU A 187 -0.34 11.18 10.58
CA GLU A 187 0.13 9.81 10.36
C GLU A 187 -1.06 8.90 10.00
N VAL A 188 -1.40 8.81 8.71
CA VAL A 188 -2.68 8.21 8.27
C VAL A 188 -2.75 6.69 8.41
N HIS A 189 -1.60 6.03 8.53
CA HIS A 189 -1.50 4.58 8.75
C HIS A 189 -1.09 4.20 10.19
N GLY A 190 -1.00 5.18 11.09
CA GLY A 190 -0.53 5.00 12.46
C GLY A 190 0.98 5.18 12.61
N ASN A 191 1.50 4.84 13.79
CA ASN A 191 2.90 4.97 14.15
C ASN A 191 3.34 3.76 15.01
N MET A 192 4.43 3.10 14.59
CA MET A 192 4.96 1.89 15.23
C MET A 192 5.55 2.15 16.62
N PHE A 193 5.73 3.40 17.02
CA PHE A 193 6.21 3.81 18.34
C PHE A 193 5.09 4.35 19.24
N LEU A 194 3.84 4.33 18.77
CA LEU A 194 2.68 4.87 19.47
C LEU A 194 1.67 3.78 19.82
N GLU A 195 1.41 3.64 21.12
CA GLU A 195 0.28 2.88 21.64
C GLU A 195 -0.69 3.79 22.40
N VAL A 196 -1.97 3.40 22.42
CA VAL A 196 -3.06 4.24 22.94
C VAL A 196 -3.97 3.48 23.88
N CYS A 197 -4.55 4.21 24.83
CA CYS A 197 -5.65 3.73 25.65
C CYS A 197 -6.98 4.24 25.10
N SER A 198 -7.75 3.34 24.48
CA SER A 198 -9.08 3.66 23.92
C SER A 198 -10.18 3.86 24.97
N LYS A 199 -9.94 3.44 26.22
CA LYS A 199 -10.89 3.59 27.35
C LYS A 199 -10.84 4.98 27.99
N CYS A 200 -9.69 5.65 27.97
CA CYS A 200 -9.57 7.00 28.51
C CYS A 200 -10.24 8.03 27.59
N LYS A 201 -10.81 9.09 28.20
CA LYS A 201 -11.31 10.28 27.51
C LYS A 201 -10.64 11.53 28.12
N PRO A 202 -9.96 12.38 27.31
CA PRO A 202 -9.55 12.11 25.93
C PRO A 202 -8.65 10.87 25.85
N LEU A 203 -8.52 10.30 24.65
CA LEU A 203 -7.66 9.14 24.39
C LEU A 203 -6.24 9.45 24.85
N ARG A 204 -5.64 8.52 25.60
CA ARG A 204 -4.30 8.71 26.16
C ARG A 204 -3.27 8.02 25.27
N GLN A 205 -2.26 8.78 24.87
CA GLN A 205 -1.20 8.36 23.96
C GLN A 205 0.08 8.05 24.75
N TYR A 206 0.78 6.99 24.36
CA TYR A 206 2.05 6.57 24.96
C TYR A 206 3.06 6.37 23.83
N PHE A 207 4.04 7.28 23.77
CA PHE A 207 5.18 7.14 22.87
C PHE A 207 6.25 6.27 23.53
N ARG A 208 6.82 5.36 22.74
CA ARG A 208 7.86 4.43 23.15
C ARG A 208 9.12 4.65 22.32
N LEU A 209 10.25 4.19 22.85
CA LEU A 209 11.53 4.19 22.14
C LEU A 209 11.74 2.91 21.32
N PHE A 210 10.78 1.98 21.37
CA PHE A 210 10.80 0.68 20.74
C PHE A 210 9.52 0.47 19.94
N ASP A 211 9.57 -0.49 19.02
CA ASP A 211 8.42 -0.91 18.22
C ASP A 211 7.33 -1.52 19.10
N VAL A 212 6.17 -0.87 19.17
CA VAL A 212 5.02 -1.34 19.95
C VAL A 212 4.28 -2.49 19.27
N THR A 213 4.59 -2.77 18.00
CA THR A 213 3.84 -3.65 17.10
C THR A 213 4.38 -5.08 17.03
N GLU A 214 5.52 -5.38 17.68
CA GLU A 214 6.17 -6.71 17.69
C GLU A 214 5.23 -7.87 18.06
N ARG A 215 4.22 -7.62 18.89
CA ARG A 215 3.24 -8.61 19.37
C ARG A 215 1.86 -8.44 18.75
N THR A 216 1.74 -7.55 17.78
CA THR A 216 0.48 -7.19 17.12
C THR A 216 0.42 -7.86 15.76
N SER A 217 -0.79 -8.02 15.23
CA SER A 217 -0.99 -8.56 13.88
C SER A 217 -2.35 -8.15 13.35
N LEU A 218 -2.65 -8.55 12.12
CA LEU A 218 -3.94 -8.27 11.49
C LEU A 218 -5.10 -8.62 12.45
N HIS A 219 -5.91 -7.61 12.79
CA HIS A 219 -7.04 -7.66 13.74
C HIS A 219 -6.67 -7.88 15.22
N LYS A 220 -5.39 -7.93 15.57
CA LYS A 220 -4.88 -8.09 16.94
C LYS A 220 -3.99 -6.90 17.32
N HIS A 221 -4.63 -5.86 17.83
CA HIS A 221 -3.93 -4.62 18.17
C HIS A 221 -3.41 -4.53 19.62
N ARG A 222 -3.67 -5.54 20.47
CA ARG A 222 -3.29 -5.46 21.89
C ARG A 222 -1.78 -5.57 22.01
N THR A 223 -1.15 -4.57 22.61
CA THR A 223 0.31 -4.55 22.76
C THR A 223 0.81 -5.36 23.95
N GLY A 224 -0.10 -5.83 24.80
CA GLY A 224 0.20 -6.55 26.04
C GLY A 224 0.59 -5.65 27.22
N ARG A 225 0.57 -4.32 27.04
CA ARG A 225 0.84 -3.34 28.10
C ARG A 225 -0.46 -2.72 28.63
N LYS A 226 -0.39 -2.14 29.83
CA LYS A 226 -1.55 -1.56 30.55
C LYS A 226 -1.45 -0.04 30.65
N CYS A 227 -2.60 0.62 30.58
CA CYS A 227 -2.72 2.05 30.78
C CYS A 227 -2.43 2.40 32.25
N HIS A 228 -1.51 3.33 32.52
CA HIS A 228 -1.15 3.73 33.89
C HIS A 228 -2.30 4.44 34.63
N LYS A 229 -3.33 4.91 33.93
CA LYS A 229 -4.47 5.63 34.53
C LYS A 229 -5.66 4.73 34.86
N CYS A 230 -6.02 3.81 33.97
CA CYS A 230 -7.26 3.01 34.09
C CYS A 230 -7.03 1.50 34.01
N SER A 231 -5.77 1.06 33.88
CA SER A 231 -5.38 -0.35 33.81
C SER A 231 -5.99 -1.15 32.65
N ALA A 232 -6.66 -0.49 31.70
CA ALA A 232 -7.11 -1.10 30.46
C ALA A 232 -5.92 -1.46 29.57
N ASP A 233 -6.13 -2.44 28.67
CA ASP A 233 -5.14 -2.81 27.66
C ASP A 233 -4.83 -1.63 26.72
N LEU A 234 -3.55 -1.44 26.44
CA LEU A 234 -3.07 -0.56 25.39
C LEU A 234 -3.16 -1.28 24.04
N ILE A 235 -3.44 -0.50 22.99
CA ILE A 235 -3.47 -0.97 21.62
C ILE A 235 -2.51 -0.15 20.75
N ASP A 236 -1.94 -0.74 19.70
CA ASP A 236 -1.20 0.03 18.70
C ASP A 236 -2.13 0.93 17.87
N THR A 237 -1.54 1.74 16.99
CA THR A 237 -2.26 2.66 16.11
C THR A 237 -2.24 2.26 14.64
N ILE A 238 -1.69 1.08 14.31
CA ILE A 238 -1.46 0.67 12.93
C ILE A 238 -2.80 0.37 12.25
N VAL A 239 -3.01 1.01 11.10
CA VAL A 239 -4.20 0.75 10.27
C VAL A 239 -3.89 -0.36 9.29
N HIS A 240 -4.60 -1.48 9.40
CA HIS A 240 -4.49 -2.56 8.41
C HIS A 240 -5.43 -2.32 7.22
N LEU A 241 -4.94 -2.58 6.01
CA LEU A 241 -5.75 -2.55 4.78
C LEU A 241 -6.99 -3.47 4.94
N ASN A 242 -8.18 -2.94 4.64
CA ASN A 242 -9.51 -3.53 4.81
C ASN A 242 -10.11 -3.52 6.23
N THR A 243 -9.48 -2.85 7.20
CA THR A 243 -10.16 -2.54 8.47
C THR A 243 -10.84 -1.18 8.38
N VAL A 244 -12.17 -1.15 8.44
CA VAL A 244 -12.90 0.11 8.67
C VAL A 244 -12.72 0.43 10.15
N GLN A 245 -11.70 1.20 10.49
CA GLN A 245 -11.63 1.81 11.81
C GLN A 245 -11.77 3.33 11.64
N GLY A 246 -12.84 3.85 12.26
CA GLY A 246 -13.13 5.27 12.38
C GLY A 246 -12.13 5.97 13.28
N VAL A 247 -10.87 6.01 12.85
CA VAL A 247 -9.94 7.01 13.33
C VAL A 247 -10.38 8.29 12.64
N SER A 248 -10.84 9.25 13.44
CA SER A 248 -10.95 10.64 13.00
C SER A 248 -9.56 11.05 12.51
N ALA A 249 -9.33 10.88 11.21
CA ALA A 249 -8.32 11.65 10.51
C ALA A 249 -8.72 13.09 10.79
N THR A 250 -7.96 13.74 11.66
CA THR A 250 -8.11 15.16 12.01
C THR A 250 -8.48 15.91 10.75
N SER A 251 -9.73 16.42 10.74
CA SER A 251 -10.24 17.28 9.70
C SER A 251 -9.24 18.41 9.54
N ALA A 252 -8.41 18.34 8.50
CA ALA A 252 -7.56 19.44 8.13
C ALA A 252 -8.50 20.59 7.77
N VAL A 253 -8.46 21.63 8.58
CA VAL A 253 -9.01 22.94 8.27
C VAL A 253 -8.27 23.43 7.03
N LEU A 254 -8.74 23.02 5.85
CA LEU A 254 -8.38 23.60 4.57
C LEU A 254 -9.28 24.82 4.36
N THR A 255 -9.00 25.90 5.10
CA THR A 255 -9.61 27.22 4.85
C THR A 255 -9.16 27.75 3.50
N SER A 256 -10.10 27.91 2.56
CA SER A 256 -10.19 28.82 1.38
C SER A 256 -8.97 29.18 0.52
N LEU A 257 -7.78 28.65 0.80
CA LEU A 257 -6.55 28.85 0.05
C LEU A 257 -6.24 27.53 -0.64
N THR A 258 -5.98 27.56 -1.95
CA THR A 258 -5.47 26.41 -2.68
C THR A 258 -4.04 26.13 -2.20
N PRO A 259 -3.78 25.04 -1.45
CA PRO A 259 -2.44 24.73 -0.99
C PRO A 259 -1.58 24.25 -2.16
N LEU A 260 -0.28 24.55 -2.13
CA LEU A 260 0.68 23.79 -2.92
C LEU A 260 0.88 22.44 -2.22
N CYS A 261 0.60 21.34 -2.92
CA CYS A 261 0.82 19.99 -2.42
C CYS A 261 2.04 19.38 -3.11
N ILE A 262 3.04 19.00 -2.33
CA ILE A 262 4.22 18.28 -2.84
C ILE A 262 4.11 16.82 -2.42
N LEU A 263 4.20 15.92 -3.38
CA LEU A 263 4.26 14.48 -3.16
C LEU A 263 5.72 14.02 -3.19
N VAL A 264 6.20 13.40 -2.12
CA VAL A 264 7.57 12.90 -2.03
C VAL A 264 7.55 11.38 -1.86
N ASN A 265 8.02 10.68 -2.90
CA ASN A 265 8.21 9.23 -2.95
C ASN A 265 7.00 8.43 -2.44
N GLU A 266 5.81 8.84 -2.89
CA GLU A 266 4.55 8.12 -2.71
C GLU A 266 4.05 7.65 -4.09
N GLU A 267 3.69 6.37 -4.22
CA GLU A 267 2.83 5.97 -5.33
C GLU A 267 1.42 6.45 -5.00
N GLY A 268 1.03 7.59 -5.58
CA GLY A 268 -0.29 8.17 -5.34
C GLY A 268 -1.41 7.13 -5.53
N PHE A 269 -2.48 7.31 -4.74
CA PHE A 269 -3.75 6.59 -4.82
C PHE A 269 -4.48 6.88 -6.14
N ALA A 270 -3.83 6.68 -7.29
CA ALA A 270 -4.48 6.70 -8.59
C ALA A 270 -5.39 5.46 -8.65
N GLY A 271 -6.69 5.73 -8.49
CA GLY A 271 -7.77 4.76 -8.38
C GLY A 271 -7.72 3.63 -9.41
N ARG A 272 -8.14 2.47 -8.92
CA ARG A 272 -8.40 1.24 -9.65
C ARG A 272 -9.65 1.33 -10.50
#